data_AF-A0A2X3GNN1-F1
#
_entry.id   AF-A0A2X3GNN1-F1
#
_cell.length_a   1.000
_cell.length_b   1.000
_cell.length_c   1.000
_cell.angle_alpha   90.00
_cell.angle_beta   90.00
_cell.angle_gamma   90.00
#
_symmetry.space_group_name_H-M   'P 1'
#
loop_
_entity.id
_entity.type
_entity.pdbx_description
1 polymer ?
#
loop_
_entity_poly.entity_id
_entity_poly.type
_entity_poly.pdbx_seq_one_letter_code
_entity_poly.pdbx_strand_id
1 'polypeptide(L)'
;MRCRKPAISRRTRSTGAFEPSRAALLIHDMQEYFLNFWGENSAMMEKVVANIAALRDFCKQNGIPVYYTASRKSRAMKTAPC
;
A
#
# COMPACT_ATOMS: atom_id res chain seq x y z
N MET A 1 -7.76 4.73 -29.70
CA MET A 1 -8.77 5.33 -28.80
C MET A 1 -8.63 4.69 -27.42
N ARG A 2 -8.12 5.39 -26.39
CA ARG A 2 -8.08 4.89 -25.00
C ARG A 2 -9.18 5.60 -24.21
N CYS A 3 -10.26 4.88 -23.94
CA CYS A 3 -11.29 5.31 -23.01
C CYS A 3 -10.66 5.35 -21.61
N ARG A 4 -10.18 6.53 -21.17
CA ARG A 4 -9.76 6.73 -19.77
C ARG A 4 -11.03 6.64 -18.93
N LYS A 5 -11.25 5.51 -18.26
CA LYS A 5 -12.26 5.40 -17.21
C LYS A 5 -11.99 6.54 -16.21
N PRO A 6 -13.01 7.32 -15.81
CA PRO A 6 -12.80 8.40 -14.87
C PRO A 6 -12.35 7.78 -13.54
N ALA A 7 -11.15 8.14 -13.09
CA ALA A 7 -10.78 7.92 -11.70
C ALA A 7 -11.78 8.73 -10.87
N ILE A 8 -12.52 8.06 -9.98
CA ILE A 8 -13.40 8.72 -9.02
C ILE A 8 -12.50 9.48 -8.06
N SER A 9 -12.10 10.70 -8.44
CA SER A 9 -11.34 11.63 -7.61
C SER A 9 -12.30 12.71 -7.18
N ARG A 10 -12.87 12.57 -5.97
CA ARG A 10 -13.58 13.69 -5.34
C ARG A 10 -12.58 14.83 -5.18
N ARG A 11 -12.99 16.03 -5.58
CA ARG A 11 -12.17 17.23 -5.47
C ARG A 11 -11.75 17.40 -4.01
N THR A 12 -10.44 17.38 -3.75
CA THR A 12 -9.92 17.57 -2.41
C THR A 12 -10.15 19.02 -1.99
N ARG A 13 -10.45 19.22 -0.70
CA ARG A 13 -10.68 20.56 -0.15
C ARG A 13 -9.37 21.34 0.03
N SER A 14 -8.24 20.64 0.08
CA SER A 14 -6.90 21.19 0.15
C SER A 14 -6.33 21.42 -1.27
N THR A 15 -5.62 22.53 -1.42
CA THR A 15 -4.91 22.94 -2.65
C THR A 15 -3.42 22.57 -2.64
N GLY A 16 -2.95 21.85 -1.63
CA GLY A 16 -1.53 21.53 -1.45
C GLY A 16 -0.96 20.71 -2.60
N ALA A 17 0.11 21.21 -3.22
CA ALA A 17 0.87 20.49 -4.22
C ALA A 17 1.70 19.37 -3.58
N PHE A 18 1.93 18.28 -4.32
CA PHE A 18 2.77 17.18 -3.87
C PHE A 18 4.25 17.60 -3.89
N GLU A 19 4.91 17.55 -2.74
CA GLU A 19 6.32 17.91 -2.59
C GLU A 19 7.14 16.65 -2.18
N PRO A 20 7.90 16.04 -3.10
CA PRO A 20 8.64 14.80 -2.85
C PRO A 20 9.58 14.86 -1.64
N SER A 21 10.22 16.01 -1.40
CA SER A 21 11.14 16.27 -0.28
C SER A 21 10.49 16.13 1.10
N ARG A 22 9.16 16.28 1.17
CA ARG A 22 8.37 16.22 2.42
C ARG A 22 7.42 15.03 2.45
N ALA A 23 7.43 14.21 1.41
CA ALA A 23 6.56 13.06 1.28
C ALA A 23 7.23 11.79 1.85
N ALA A 24 6.41 10.85 2.29
CA ALA A 24 6.80 9.49 2.58
C ALA A 24 5.71 8.56 2.04
N LEU A 25 6.11 7.37 1.56
CA LEU A 25 5.16 6.34 1.14
C LEU A 25 4.91 5.38 2.29
N LEU A 26 3.66 5.26 2.74
CA LEU A 26 3.23 4.25 3.71
C LEU A 26 2.46 3.13 3.01
N ILE A 27 3.00 1.92 3.01
CA ILE A 27 2.31 0.72 2.53
C ILE A 27 1.67 0.04 3.74
N HIS A 28 0.34 0.16 3.84
CA HIS A 28 -0.41 -0.27 5.01
C HIS A 28 -0.98 -1.69 4.85
N ASP A 29 -0.62 -2.61 5.75
CA ASP A 29 -1.21 -3.95 5.95
C ASP A 29 -1.36 -4.83 4.69
N MET A 30 -0.43 -4.71 3.73
CA MET A 30 -0.38 -5.53 2.52
C MET A 30 0.23 -6.93 2.77
N GLN A 31 -0.08 -7.56 3.90
CA GLN A 31 0.39 -8.90 4.26
C GLN A 31 -0.47 -9.98 3.60
N GLU A 32 0.10 -11.13 3.24
CA GLU A 32 -0.60 -12.27 2.61
C GLU A 32 -1.89 -12.67 3.35
N TYR A 33 -1.90 -12.59 4.68
CA TYR A 33 -3.08 -12.87 5.50
C TYR A 33 -4.31 -12.01 5.11
N PHE A 34 -4.11 -10.73 4.80
CA PHE A 34 -5.19 -9.84 4.35
C PHE A 34 -5.52 -10.03 2.87
N LEU A 35 -4.54 -10.42 2.05
CA LEU A 35 -4.73 -10.64 0.62
C LEU A 35 -5.53 -11.93 0.34
N ASN A 36 -5.33 -12.98 1.15
CA ASN A 36 -6.01 -14.27 1.02
C ASN A 36 -7.54 -14.18 1.18
N PHE A 37 -8.07 -13.11 1.76
CA PHE A 37 -9.51 -12.90 1.88
C PHE A 37 -10.21 -12.66 0.53
N TRP A 38 -9.46 -12.25 -0.50
CA TRP A 38 -10.00 -11.91 -1.82
C TRP A 38 -10.05 -13.08 -2.80
N GLY A 39 -9.62 -14.27 -2.39
CA GLY A 39 -9.51 -15.47 -3.22
C GLY A 39 -8.22 -15.52 -4.05
N GLU A 40 -7.80 -16.72 -4.43
CA GLU A 40 -6.65 -16.92 -5.32
C GLU A 40 -6.93 -16.25 -6.68
N ASN A 41 -6.00 -15.41 -7.16
CA ASN A 41 -6.09 -14.68 -8.44
C ASN A 41 -7.23 -13.64 -8.56
N SER A 42 -7.49 -12.88 -7.50
CA SER A 42 -8.33 -11.68 -7.64
C SER A 42 -7.65 -10.65 -8.56
N ALA A 43 -8.18 -10.48 -9.78
CA ALA A 43 -7.73 -9.48 -10.74
C ALA A 43 -7.77 -8.02 -10.20
N MET A 44 -8.52 -7.78 -9.13
CA MET A 44 -8.50 -6.51 -8.40
C MET A 44 -7.21 -6.39 -7.56
N MET A 45 -6.86 -7.44 -6.81
CA MET A 45 -5.68 -7.42 -5.95
C MET A 45 -4.39 -7.40 -6.75
N GLU A 46 -4.33 -8.09 -7.89
CA GLU A 46 -3.20 -7.99 -8.82
C GLU A 46 -2.95 -6.55 -9.27
N LYS A 47 -4.00 -5.82 -9.63
CA LYS A 47 -3.90 -4.40 -10.02
C LYS A 47 -3.47 -3.50 -8.86
N VAL A 48 -3.98 -3.75 -7.66
CA VAL A 48 -3.58 -2.99 -6.46
C VAL A 48 -2.10 -3.21 -6.15
N VAL A 49 -1.66 -4.46 -6.14
CA VAL A 49 -0.25 -4.83 -5.90
C VAL A 49 0.67 -4.23 -6.97
N ALA A 50 0.29 -4.31 -8.25
CA ALA A 50 1.05 -3.71 -9.34
C ALA A 50 1.19 -2.19 -9.21
N ASN A 51 0.11 -1.49 -8.84
CA ASN A 51 0.14 -0.05 -8.62
C ASN A 51 1.03 0.33 -7.42
N ILE A 52 0.96 -0.43 -6.32
CA ILE A 52 1.81 -0.21 -5.14
C ILE A 52 3.28 -0.45 -5.47
N ALA A 53 3.59 -1.48 -6.26
CA ALA A 53 4.95 -1.74 -6.72
C ALA A 53 5.50 -0.58 -7.56
N ALA A 54 4.72 -0.08 -8.53
CA ALA A 54 5.12 1.07 -9.34
C ALA A 54 5.35 2.34 -8.50
N LEU A 55 4.49 2.61 -7.52
CA LEU A 55 4.64 3.74 -6.59
C LEU A 55 5.89 3.59 -5.71
N ARG A 56 6.13 2.39 -5.19
CA ARG A 56 7.33 2.11 -4.39
C ARG A 56 8.59 2.35 -5.20
N ASP A 57 8.63 1.87 -6.43
CA ASP A 57 9.81 1.99 -7.28
C ASP A 57 10.05 3.46 -7.67
N PHE A 58 8.99 4.22 -7.96
CA PHE A 58 9.07 5.67 -8.13
C PHE A 58 9.62 6.37 -6.87
N CYS A 59 9.10 6.05 -5.69
CA CYS A 59 9.57 6.63 -4.43
C CYS A 59 11.05 6.33 -4.19
N LYS A 60 11.49 5.08 -4.41
CA LYS A 60 12.90 4.69 -4.29
C LYS A 60 13.80 5.47 -5.24
N GLN A 61 13.39 5.64 -6.50
CA GLN A 61 14.16 6.39 -7.49
C GLN A 61 14.28 7.88 -7.15
N ASN A 62 13.28 8.44 -6.46
CA ASN A 62 13.25 9.85 -6.07
C ASN A 62 13.75 10.10 -4.63
N GLY A 63 14.34 9.10 -3.97
CA GLY A 63 14.84 9.23 -2.59
C GLY A 63 13.74 9.42 -1.53
N ILE A 64 12.49 9.11 -1.86
CA ILE A 64 11.36 9.23 -0.95
C ILE A 64 11.35 7.99 -0.03
N PRO A 65 11.34 8.18 1.31
CA PRO A 65 11.34 7.05 2.24
C PRO A 65 10.05 6.23 2.13
N VAL A 66 10.19 4.91 2.20
CA VAL A 66 9.08 3.94 2.14
C VAL A 66 8.98 3.19 3.47
N TYR A 67 7.82 3.25 4.11
CA TYR A 67 7.51 2.56 5.36
C TYR A 67 6.45 1.48 5.14
N TYR A 68 6.53 0.41 5.91
CA TYR A 68 5.57 -0.70 5.90
C TYR A 68 4.94 -0.84 7.28
N THR A 69 3.63 -1.02 7.35
CA THR A 69 2.98 -1.53 8.57
C THR A 69 2.86 -3.04 8.48
N ALA A 70 3.14 -3.71 9.59
CA ALA A 70 2.94 -5.13 9.74
C ALA A 70 2.25 -5.37 11.07
N SER A 71 1.01 -5.87 11.04
CA SER A 71 0.35 -6.31 12.26
C SER A 71 1.09 -7.54 12.80
N ARG A 72 1.39 -7.52 14.11
CA ARG A 72 1.93 -8.69 14.79
C ARG A 72 0.78 -9.70 14.90
N LYS A 73 0.87 -10.84 14.21
CA LYS A 73 0.09 -12.01 14.64
C LYS A 73 0.45 -12.24 16.09
N SER A 74 -0.55 -12.33 16.97
CA SER A 74 -0.34 -12.60 18.39
C SER A 74 0.53 -13.85 18.50
N ARG A 75 1.81 -13.66 18.85
CA ARG A 75 2.61 -14.76 19.39
C ARG A 75 1.95 -15.05 20.72
N ALA A 76 1.08 -16.05 20.76
CA ALA A 76 0.59 -16.62 21.99
C ALA A 76 1.81 -16.74 22.91
N MET A 77 1.78 -15.97 23.99
CA MET A 77 2.79 -15.99 25.01
C MET A 77 2.71 -17.39 25.61
N LYS A 78 3.47 -18.33 25.03
CA LYS A 78 3.72 -19.61 25.68
C LYS A 78 4.52 -19.25 26.92
N THR A 79 3.82 -19.20 28.04
CA THR A 79 4.40 -19.16 29.37
C THR A 79 5.49 -20.23 29.43
N ALA A 80 6.73 -19.81 29.62
CA ALA A 80 7.76 -20.73 30.07
C ALA A 80 7.39 -21.11 31.52
N PRO A 81 7.23 -22.40 31.86
CA PRO A 81 7.19 -22.79 33.26
C PRO A 81 8.56 -22.51 33.89
N CYS A 82 8.51 -22.14 35.17
CA CYS A 82 9.66 -21.89 36.05
C CYS A 82 10.62 -23.06 36.12
#